data_AF-A0A926HK50-F1
#
_entry.id   AF-A0A926HK50-F1
#
_cell.length_a   1.000
_cell.length_b   1.000
_cell.length_c   1.000
_cell.angle_alpha   90.00
_cell.angle_beta   90.00
_cell.angle_gamma   90.00
#
_symmetry.space_group_name_H-M   'P 1'
#
loop_
_entity.id
_entity.type
_entity.pdbx_description
1 polymer ?
#
loop_
_entity_poly.entity_id
_entity_poly.type
_entity_poly.pdbx_seq_one_letter_code
_entity_poly.pdbx_strand_id
1 'polypeptide(L)'
;MKTSIPVKYLLVIFFLYSSGSIVRAGGGSPVAAFSFYVEFVGLTAEVSFNDESIDATSWDWDFGDGAFSAEENPFHAFTEPGIYIVCLTAHNDSGSDTYCDSIVAYLTPGCMFSYTGDPIVNFTDLSSNAPTQWDWFFGDGFNSEEQNPEHTYAANGEYDVCLGASNPGGGCLTCQIITISTYVITDAAFSYTGDPDVTFTDLSTIAPFEWSWDFGDGVTSDLQNPVHSYMDNGVYTVCLTATNAGGSDTECSDITIGNVIYAPEADYTYIVVSNCGPVAYTDISTNSPASWLWTFADGFTSTEQNPTHEFTEEYIEDAEVCLIAGNAAGSDTICKIIDWCADAIQSESDLRVSVFPNPADDHITVQGPFPFSAYTCELFSVNGEKVLTLFSEKPAQTISIDLKQIKSGYYILQIIGDNDHFSKGIVIE
;
A
#
# COMPACT_ATOMS: atom_id res chain seq x y z
N MET A 1 -11.61 -5.69 -59.86
CA MET A 1 -10.38 -5.03 -60.34
C MET A 1 -9.44 -4.90 -59.15
N LYS A 2 -8.55 -5.88 -58.95
CA LYS A 2 -7.53 -5.82 -57.90
C LYS A 2 -6.25 -5.31 -58.54
N THR A 3 -5.91 -4.07 -58.25
CA THR A 3 -4.60 -3.48 -58.49
C THR A 3 -3.62 -4.04 -57.48
N SER A 4 -2.71 -4.92 -57.91
CA SER A 4 -1.54 -5.31 -57.13
C SER A 4 -0.48 -4.21 -57.23
N ILE A 5 -0.03 -3.73 -56.07
CA ILE A 5 1.10 -2.82 -55.93
C ILE A 5 2.36 -3.69 -55.84
N PRO A 6 3.37 -3.51 -56.70
CA PRO A 6 4.62 -4.23 -56.57
C PRO A 6 5.52 -3.49 -55.57
N VAL A 7 5.75 -4.09 -54.40
CA VAL A 7 6.82 -3.63 -53.50
C VAL A 7 8.12 -4.26 -53.98
N LYS A 8 8.89 -3.47 -54.74
CA LYS A 8 10.30 -3.68 -55.06
C LYS A 8 11.15 -3.40 -53.83
N TYR A 9 11.90 -4.39 -53.34
CA TYR A 9 13.31 -4.35 -52.90
C TYR A 9 13.74 -5.84 -52.90
N LEU A 10 14.88 -6.28 -53.44
CA LEU A 10 16.22 -5.85 -53.08
C LEU A 10 17.27 -6.51 -54.02
N LEU A 11 18.23 -5.69 -54.47
CA LEU A 11 19.60 -5.99 -54.88
C LEU A 11 19.88 -7.13 -55.89
N VAL A 12 19.65 -6.86 -57.18
CA VAL A 12 20.35 -7.56 -58.26
C VAL A 12 21.76 -6.97 -58.37
N ILE A 13 22.76 -7.65 -57.80
CA ILE A 13 24.16 -7.41 -58.15
C ILE A 13 24.39 -8.04 -59.52
N PHE A 14 24.30 -7.25 -60.59
CA PHE A 14 24.84 -7.65 -61.88
C PHE A 14 26.36 -7.69 -61.77
N PHE A 15 26.95 -8.88 -61.62
CA PHE A 15 28.29 -9.09 -62.14
C PHE A 15 28.18 -9.13 -63.66
N LEU A 16 28.39 -7.98 -64.31
CA LEU A 16 28.69 -7.95 -65.74
C LEU A 16 30.05 -8.62 -65.94
N TYR A 17 30.07 -9.95 -66.08
CA TYR A 17 31.17 -10.58 -66.78
C TYR A 17 31.02 -10.24 -68.26
N SER A 18 31.90 -9.35 -68.71
CA SER A 18 32.21 -9.17 -70.11
C SER A 18 32.41 -10.55 -70.75
N SER A 19 31.54 -10.89 -71.70
CA SER A 19 31.69 -12.04 -72.57
C SER A 19 32.87 -11.80 -73.52
N GLY A 20 34.07 -12.00 -73.00
CA GLY A 20 35.24 -12.26 -73.83
C GLY A 20 35.14 -13.67 -74.38
N SER A 21 34.74 -13.81 -75.64
CA SER A 21 34.89 -15.08 -76.36
C SER A 21 36.37 -15.48 -76.39
N ILE A 22 36.74 -16.45 -75.56
CA ILE A 22 37.99 -17.20 -75.73
C ILE A 22 37.58 -18.53 -76.37
N VAL A 23 37.80 -18.63 -77.68
CA VAL A 23 37.76 -19.93 -78.36
C VAL A 23 38.97 -20.73 -77.88
N ARG A 24 38.77 -21.60 -76.88
CA ARG A 24 39.75 -22.63 -76.52
C ARG A 24 39.52 -23.85 -77.40
N ALA A 25 40.46 -24.10 -78.30
CA ALA A 25 40.55 -25.38 -79.00
C ALA A 25 41.08 -26.44 -78.02
N GLY A 26 40.19 -27.29 -77.52
CA GLY A 26 40.47 -28.41 -76.61
C GLY A 26 39.49 -28.40 -75.46
N GLY A 27 38.52 -29.32 -75.48
CA GLY A 27 37.47 -29.45 -74.47
C GLY A 27 38.06 -29.55 -73.07
N GLY A 28 37.85 -28.51 -72.26
CA GLY A 28 38.22 -28.54 -70.85
C GLY A 28 37.21 -29.35 -70.04
N SER A 29 37.53 -29.64 -68.78
CA SER A 29 36.50 -30.08 -67.82
C SER A 29 35.41 -29.00 -67.74
N PRO A 30 34.14 -29.39 -67.54
CA PRO A 30 33.04 -28.43 -67.48
C PRO A 30 33.21 -27.49 -66.28
N VAL A 31 32.54 -26.34 -66.33
CA VAL A 31 32.43 -25.43 -65.17
C VAL A 31 30.95 -25.32 -64.82
N ALA A 32 30.57 -25.83 -63.65
CA ALA A 32 29.18 -25.88 -63.24
C ALA A 32 28.69 -24.51 -62.75
N ALA A 33 27.52 -24.09 -63.21
CA ALA A 33 26.84 -22.89 -62.74
C ALA A 33 25.35 -23.01 -63.03
N PHE A 34 24.51 -22.40 -62.18
CA PHE A 34 23.10 -22.28 -62.46
C PHE A 34 22.52 -21.01 -61.85
N SER A 35 21.37 -20.61 -62.38
CA SER A 35 20.46 -19.66 -61.75
C SER A 35 19.09 -20.32 -61.55
N PHE A 36 18.25 -19.74 -60.69
CA PHE A 36 16.93 -20.27 -60.41
C PHE A 36 15.93 -19.16 -60.13
N TYR A 37 14.66 -19.49 -60.28
CA TYR A 37 13.54 -18.64 -59.94
C TYR A 37 12.52 -19.43 -59.11
N VAL A 38 12.09 -18.84 -58.00
CA VAL A 38 11.18 -19.45 -57.02
C VAL A 38 9.82 -18.77 -57.09
N GLU A 39 8.76 -19.55 -57.28
CA GLU A 39 7.38 -19.14 -57.06
C GLU A 39 6.79 -19.91 -55.88
N PHE A 40 5.95 -19.24 -55.09
CA PHE A 40 5.26 -19.88 -53.97
C PHE A 40 3.80 -20.12 -54.34
N VAL A 41 3.39 -21.39 -54.32
CA VAL A 41 2.00 -21.82 -54.54
C VAL A 41 1.50 -22.52 -53.27
N GLY A 42 0.80 -21.78 -52.41
CA GLY A 42 0.40 -22.28 -51.10
C GLY A 42 1.60 -22.55 -50.20
N LEU A 43 1.80 -23.81 -49.81
CA LEU A 43 2.94 -24.27 -49.00
C LEU A 43 4.09 -24.88 -49.84
N THR A 44 3.99 -24.83 -51.17
CA THR A 44 5.00 -25.41 -52.06
C THR A 44 5.86 -24.30 -52.67
N ALA A 45 7.18 -24.44 -52.56
CA ALA A 45 8.13 -23.63 -53.32
C ALA A 45 8.42 -24.33 -54.65
N GLU A 46 7.85 -23.81 -55.73
CA GLU A 46 8.06 -24.28 -57.10
C GLU A 46 9.28 -23.55 -57.68
N VAL A 47 10.32 -24.31 -58.01
CA VAL A 47 11.60 -23.79 -58.45
C VAL A 47 11.90 -24.26 -59.86
N SER A 48 12.14 -23.29 -60.74
CA SER A 48 12.65 -23.54 -62.09
C SER A 48 14.13 -23.23 -62.12
N PHE A 49 14.94 -24.22 -62.49
CA PHE A 49 16.39 -24.11 -62.60
C PHE A 49 16.80 -23.85 -64.05
N ASN A 50 17.80 -22.99 -64.22
CA ASN A 50 18.42 -22.71 -65.51
C ASN A 50 19.92 -23.01 -65.44
N ASP A 51 20.37 -23.97 -66.25
CA ASP A 51 21.78 -24.27 -66.39
C ASP A 51 22.53 -23.10 -67.04
N GLU A 52 23.67 -22.76 -66.45
CA GLU A 52 24.62 -21.77 -66.95
C GLU A 52 26.02 -22.38 -67.09
N SER A 53 26.12 -23.71 -67.03
CA SER A 53 27.39 -24.43 -67.09
C SER A 53 28.09 -24.25 -68.44
N ILE A 54 29.41 -24.20 -68.40
CA ILE A 54 30.26 -24.07 -69.60
C ILE A 54 30.88 -25.43 -69.93
N ASP A 55 30.87 -25.80 -71.22
CA ASP A 55 31.41 -27.06 -71.76
C ASP A 55 30.77 -28.35 -71.19
N ALA A 56 29.53 -28.27 -70.65
CA ALA A 56 28.77 -29.42 -70.17
C ALA A 56 28.06 -30.18 -71.30
N THR A 57 27.94 -31.51 -71.16
CA THR A 57 27.16 -32.38 -72.06
C THR A 57 26.11 -33.22 -71.36
N SER A 58 26.16 -33.31 -70.02
CA SER A 58 25.13 -33.93 -69.18
C SER A 58 25.14 -33.34 -67.77
N TRP A 59 24.00 -33.42 -67.09
CA TRP A 59 23.76 -32.77 -65.79
C TRP A 59 23.25 -33.79 -64.77
N ASP A 60 23.62 -33.60 -63.51
CA ASP A 60 23.09 -34.34 -62.37
C ASP A 60 22.77 -33.34 -61.25
N TRP A 61 21.50 -33.19 -60.94
CA TRP A 61 20.97 -32.31 -59.92
C TRP A 61 20.64 -33.10 -58.67
N ASP A 62 21.13 -32.64 -57.52
CA ASP A 62 20.67 -33.04 -56.19
C ASP A 62 19.95 -31.84 -55.57
N PHE A 63 18.64 -31.96 -55.34
CA PHE A 63 17.85 -30.86 -54.79
C PHE A 63 17.98 -30.73 -53.27
N GLY A 64 18.72 -31.62 -52.60
CA GLY A 64 18.95 -31.56 -51.15
C GLY A 64 17.76 -32.01 -50.31
N ASP A 65 16.67 -32.47 -50.94
CA ASP A 65 15.50 -33.08 -50.30
C ASP A 65 15.39 -34.60 -50.58
N GLY A 66 16.42 -35.17 -51.22
CA GLY A 66 16.48 -36.57 -51.65
C GLY A 66 15.93 -36.83 -53.05
N ALA A 67 15.42 -35.81 -53.74
CA ALA A 67 15.09 -35.88 -55.16
C ALA A 67 16.29 -35.48 -56.04
N PHE A 68 16.34 -36.04 -57.24
CA PHE A 68 17.41 -35.82 -58.22
C PHE A 68 16.84 -35.59 -59.62
N SER A 69 17.61 -34.97 -60.51
CA SER A 69 17.25 -34.83 -61.93
C SER A 69 18.47 -34.89 -62.84
N ALA A 70 18.28 -35.36 -64.08
CA ALA A 70 19.31 -35.33 -65.12
C ALA A 70 18.95 -34.39 -66.29
N GLU A 71 17.87 -33.60 -66.14
CA GLU A 71 17.47 -32.61 -67.13
C GLU A 71 18.42 -31.41 -67.09
N GLU A 72 18.62 -30.76 -68.25
CA GLU A 72 19.43 -29.54 -68.36
C GLU A 72 18.83 -28.40 -67.52
N ASN A 73 17.52 -28.17 -67.65
CA ASN A 73 16.79 -27.10 -66.96
C ASN A 73 15.59 -27.69 -66.20
N PRO A 74 15.79 -28.36 -65.05
CA PRO A 74 14.72 -29.04 -64.36
C PRO A 74 13.76 -28.08 -63.66
N PHE A 75 12.56 -28.58 -63.43
CA PHE A 75 11.59 -28.02 -62.50
C PHE A 75 11.50 -28.91 -61.27
N HIS A 76 11.53 -28.33 -60.08
CA HIS A 76 11.35 -29.06 -58.82
C HIS A 76 10.44 -28.31 -57.85
N ALA A 77 9.70 -29.06 -57.03
CA ALA A 77 8.78 -28.51 -56.06
C ALA A 77 9.17 -28.97 -54.65
N PHE A 78 9.59 -28.03 -53.80
CA PHE A 78 9.85 -28.29 -52.39
C PHE A 78 8.53 -28.18 -51.62
N THR A 79 7.97 -29.32 -51.24
CA THR A 79 6.70 -29.40 -50.52
C THR A 79 6.87 -29.26 -49.01
N GLU A 80 8.05 -29.57 -48.50
CA GLU A 80 8.38 -29.43 -47.09
C GLU A 80 9.16 -28.14 -46.82
N PRO A 81 9.04 -27.58 -45.62
CA PRO A 81 9.86 -26.46 -45.21
C PRO A 81 11.29 -26.77 -44.91
N GLY A 82 12.16 -25.90 -45.41
CA GLY A 82 13.56 -25.96 -45.09
C GLY A 82 14.40 -24.99 -45.89
N ILE A 83 15.69 -25.03 -45.56
CA ILE A 83 16.75 -24.51 -46.41
C ILE A 83 17.34 -25.72 -47.11
N TYR A 84 17.21 -25.76 -48.43
CA TYR A 84 17.70 -26.82 -49.28
C TYR A 84 19.01 -26.38 -49.93
N ILE A 85 20.04 -27.22 -49.86
CA ILE A 85 21.29 -26.99 -50.59
C ILE A 85 21.16 -27.76 -51.89
N VAL A 86 20.97 -27.04 -52.99
CA VAL A 86 20.84 -27.63 -54.32
C VAL A 86 22.20 -27.64 -55.00
N CYS A 87 22.62 -28.79 -55.48
CA CYS A 87 23.89 -28.99 -56.16
C CYS A 87 23.66 -29.44 -57.61
N LEU A 88 24.27 -28.74 -58.57
CA LEU A 88 24.39 -29.19 -59.95
C LEU A 88 25.79 -29.74 -60.17
N THR A 89 25.89 -30.98 -60.61
CA THR A 89 27.12 -31.56 -61.15
C THR A 89 27.03 -31.62 -62.68
N ALA A 90 27.88 -30.86 -63.35
CA ALA A 90 27.99 -30.85 -64.81
C ALA A 90 29.10 -31.80 -65.26
N HIS A 91 28.88 -32.55 -66.34
CA HIS A 91 29.81 -33.56 -66.85
C HIS A 91 30.12 -33.38 -68.35
N ASN A 92 31.33 -33.78 -68.75
CA ASN A 92 31.70 -34.07 -70.14
C ASN A 92 32.78 -35.19 -70.20
N ASP A 93 33.25 -35.53 -71.40
CA ASP A 93 34.28 -36.57 -71.60
C ASP A 93 35.62 -36.29 -70.86
N SER A 94 35.85 -35.04 -70.46
CA SER A 94 37.09 -34.59 -69.79
C SER A 94 36.95 -34.50 -68.26
N GLY A 95 35.76 -34.70 -67.69
CA GLY A 95 35.55 -34.71 -66.25
C GLY A 95 34.21 -34.11 -65.80
N SER A 96 34.17 -33.65 -64.55
CA SER A 96 32.98 -33.03 -63.95
C SER A 96 33.35 -31.90 -63.00
N ASP A 97 32.40 -31.01 -62.77
CA ASP A 97 32.47 -29.92 -61.79
C ASP A 97 31.12 -29.78 -61.08
N THR A 98 31.12 -29.28 -59.85
CA THR A 98 29.91 -29.17 -59.02
C THR A 98 29.79 -27.77 -58.44
N TYR A 99 28.61 -27.16 -58.60
CA TYR A 99 28.22 -25.90 -57.97
C TYR A 99 26.98 -26.12 -57.11
N CYS A 100 26.99 -25.57 -55.90
CA CYS A 100 25.85 -25.65 -54.98
C CYS A 100 25.41 -24.25 -54.53
N ASP A 101 24.09 -24.06 -54.44
CA ASP A 101 23.46 -22.85 -53.90
C ASP A 101 22.28 -23.22 -52.98
N SER A 102 21.91 -22.32 -52.07
CA SER A 102 20.83 -22.56 -51.10
C SER A 102 19.51 -21.97 -51.56
N ILE A 103 18.43 -22.74 -51.42
CA ILE A 103 17.05 -22.33 -51.65
C ILE A 103 16.29 -22.36 -50.33
N VAL A 104 15.56 -21.27 -50.05
CA VAL A 104 14.69 -21.17 -48.88
C VAL A 104 13.27 -21.46 -49.32
N ALA A 105 12.70 -22.59 -48.90
CA ALA A 105 11.35 -22.98 -49.29
C ALA A 105 10.24 -22.22 -48.54
N TYR A 106 10.56 -21.48 -47.46
CA TYR A 106 9.58 -20.73 -46.66
C TYR A 106 10.10 -19.39 -46.15
N LEU A 107 9.27 -18.36 -46.27
CA LEU A 107 9.51 -17.07 -45.63
C LEU A 107 8.92 -17.06 -44.22
N THR A 108 9.60 -16.39 -43.29
CA THR A 108 9.05 -16.12 -41.94
C THR A 108 7.72 -15.37 -42.04
N PRO A 109 6.68 -15.73 -41.27
CA PRO A 109 5.42 -15.01 -41.29
C PRO A 109 5.58 -13.51 -41.02
N GLY A 110 4.74 -12.70 -41.67
CA GLY A 110 4.62 -11.28 -41.35
C GLY A 110 3.27 -11.04 -40.68
N CYS A 111 3.28 -10.85 -39.36
CA CYS A 111 2.08 -10.80 -38.54
C CYS A 111 1.32 -9.49 -38.76
N MET A 112 0.02 -9.61 -39.00
CA MET A 112 -0.91 -8.50 -39.08
C MET A 112 -2.30 -9.01 -38.71
N PHE A 113 -3.10 -8.17 -38.08
CA PHE A 113 -4.49 -8.48 -37.84
C PHE A 113 -5.39 -7.25 -37.93
N SER A 114 -6.69 -7.51 -37.99
CA SER A 114 -7.75 -6.53 -37.80
C SER A 114 -8.77 -7.05 -36.79
N TYR A 115 -9.61 -6.17 -36.26
CA TYR A 115 -10.65 -6.54 -35.31
C TYR A 115 -11.93 -5.71 -35.52
N THR A 116 -13.06 -6.23 -35.05
CA THR A 116 -14.35 -5.52 -35.02
C THR A 116 -15.19 -5.95 -33.81
N GLY A 117 -15.97 -5.03 -33.24
CA GLY A 117 -16.90 -5.29 -32.13
C GLY A 117 -16.48 -4.64 -30.81
N ASP A 118 -17.46 -4.47 -29.90
CA ASP A 118 -17.30 -3.97 -28.52
C ASP A 118 -18.57 -4.41 -27.72
N PRO A 119 -18.48 -5.25 -26.67
CA PRO A 119 -17.27 -5.77 -26.00
C PRO A 119 -16.82 -7.14 -26.53
N ILE A 120 -17.63 -7.76 -27.39
CA ILE A 120 -17.31 -9.00 -28.08
C ILE A 120 -16.52 -8.63 -29.33
N VAL A 121 -15.22 -8.87 -29.29
CA VAL A 121 -14.28 -8.54 -30.35
C VAL A 121 -14.01 -9.77 -31.19
N ASN A 122 -14.31 -9.66 -32.49
CA ASN A 122 -13.97 -10.65 -33.49
C ASN A 122 -12.63 -10.27 -34.11
N PHE A 123 -11.63 -11.15 -33.99
CA PHE A 123 -10.30 -10.96 -34.56
C PHE A 123 -10.17 -11.65 -35.92
N THR A 124 -9.40 -11.05 -36.82
CA THR A 124 -9.12 -11.61 -38.14
C THR A 124 -7.62 -11.59 -38.41
N ASP A 125 -7.06 -12.77 -38.63
CA ASP A 125 -5.68 -12.95 -39.07
C ASP A 125 -5.49 -12.42 -40.50
N LEU A 126 -4.52 -11.52 -40.66
CA LEU A 126 -4.09 -10.96 -41.94
C LEU A 126 -2.61 -11.27 -42.20
N SER A 127 -2.05 -12.24 -41.49
CA SER A 127 -0.64 -12.59 -41.57
C SER A 127 -0.27 -13.11 -42.97
N SER A 128 0.96 -12.79 -43.37
CA SER A 128 1.54 -13.19 -44.65
C SER A 128 2.44 -14.43 -44.51
N ASN A 129 2.85 -15.01 -45.64
CA ASN A 129 3.74 -16.18 -45.73
C ASN A 129 3.19 -17.45 -45.05
N ALA A 130 1.87 -17.66 -45.14
CA ALA A 130 1.19 -18.90 -44.78
C ALA A 130 1.57 -19.44 -43.38
N PRO A 131 1.22 -18.73 -42.30
CA PRO A 131 1.36 -19.28 -40.95
C PRO A 131 0.53 -20.56 -40.79
N THR A 132 0.99 -21.43 -39.91
CA THR A 132 0.37 -22.72 -39.58
C THR A 132 -0.03 -22.82 -38.10
N GLN A 133 0.43 -21.89 -37.27
CA GLN A 133 0.13 -21.81 -35.83
C GLN A 133 -0.08 -20.33 -35.46
N TRP A 134 -0.99 -20.07 -34.53
CA TRP A 134 -1.34 -18.75 -34.03
C TRP A 134 -1.33 -18.77 -32.51
N ASP A 135 -0.91 -17.66 -31.91
CA ASP A 135 -0.94 -17.43 -30.47
C ASP A 135 -1.48 -16.01 -30.24
N TRP A 136 -2.70 -15.90 -29.75
CA TRP A 136 -3.33 -14.64 -29.38
C TRP A 136 -3.16 -14.37 -27.90
N PHE A 137 -2.80 -13.14 -27.55
CA PHE A 137 -2.79 -12.63 -26.19
C PHE A 137 -3.70 -11.42 -26.14
N PHE A 138 -4.82 -11.48 -25.43
CA PHE A 138 -5.84 -10.43 -25.45
C PHE A 138 -5.58 -9.28 -24.48
N GLY A 139 -4.47 -9.31 -23.73
CA GLY A 139 -4.11 -8.25 -22.79
C GLY A 139 -4.88 -8.26 -21.46
N ASP A 140 -5.83 -9.16 -21.28
CA ASP A 140 -6.62 -9.36 -20.05
C ASP A 140 -6.30 -10.67 -19.31
N GLY A 141 -5.21 -11.33 -19.71
CA GLY A 141 -4.76 -12.61 -19.16
C GLY A 141 -5.29 -13.84 -19.90
N PHE A 142 -6.23 -13.67 -20.84
CA PHE A 142 -6.71 -14.75 -21.70
C PHE A 142 -5.92 -14.83 -23.03
N ASN A 143 -5.98 -16.00 -23.66
CA ASN A 143 -5.29 -16.32 -24.90
C ASN A 143 -6.14 -17.26 -25.80
N SER A 144 -5.71 -17.43 -27.05
CA SER A 144 -6.31 -18.38 -28.00
C SER A 144 -5.29 -18.85 -29.03
N GLU A 145 -5.46 -20.07 -29.54
CA GLU A 145 -4.67 -20.64 -30.65
C GLU A 145 -5.46 -20.68 -31.97
N GLU A 146 -6.70 -20.20 -31.98
CA GLU A 146 -7.53 -20.14 -33.18
C GLU A 146 -6.99 -19.09 -34.16
N GLN A 147 -7.13 -19.32 -35.47
CA GLN A 147 -6.71 -18.34 -36.47
C GLN A 147 -7.53 -17.04 -36.38
N ASN A 148 -8.84 -17.15 -36.18
CA ASN A 148 -9.76 -16.00 -36.13
C ASN A 148 -10.66 -16.12 -34.89
N PRO A 149 -10.14 -15.85 -33.68
CA PRO A 149 -10.90 -16.02 -32.45
C PRO A 149 -11.94 -14.92 -32.27
N GLU A 150 -12.99 -15.24 -31.52
CA GLU A 150 -13.86 -14.28 -30.87
C GLU A 150 -13.48 -14.20 -29.38
N HIS A 151 -13.39 -12.99 -28.84
CA HIS A 151 -13.09 -12.78 -27.42
C HIS A 151 -14.04 -11.73 -26.82
N THR A 152 -14.47 -11.93 -25.58
CA THR A 152 -15.36 -11.00 -24.87
C THR A 152 -14.63 -10.39 -23.69
N TYR A 153 -14.48 -9.06 -23.70
CA TYR A 153 -13.88 -8.33 -22.58
C TYR A 153 -14.91 -8.05 -21.49
N ALA A 154 -14.55 -8.34 -20.23
CA ALA A 154 -15.47 -8.23 -19.10
C ALA A 154 -15.65 -6.80 -18.57
N ALA A 155 -14.76 -5.86 -18.93
CA ALA A 155 -14.78 -4.48 -18.44
C ALA A 155 -14.33 -3.51 -19.53
N ASN A 156 -14.65 -2.23 -19.34
CA ASN A 156 -14.06 -1.15 -20.13
C ASN A 156 -12.55 -1.05 -19.84
N GLY A 157 -11.79 -0.64 -20.84
CA GLY A 157 -10.35 -0.47 -20.69
C GLY A 157 -9.60 -0.43 -22.01
N GLU A 158 -8.29 -0.22 -21.90
CA GLU A 158 -7.34 -0.39 -23.00
C GLU A 158 -6.60 -1.72 -22.81
N TYR A 159 -6.57 -2.55 -23.86
CA TYR A 159 -5.98 -3.87 -23.86
C TYR A 159 -4.91 -3.95 -24.94
N ASP A 160 -3.68 -4.32 -24.57
CA ASP A 160 -2.58 -4.55 -25.52
C ASP A 160 -2.71 -5.96 -26.10
N VAL A 161 -3.29 -6.06 -27.30
CA VAL A 161 -3.56 -7.35 -27.95
C VAL A 161 -2.43 -7.71 -28.89
N CYS A 162 -1.86 -8.89 -28.68
CA CYS A 162 -0.79 -9.41 -29.53
C CYS A 162 -1.22 -10.65 -30.31
N LEU A 163 -0.83 -10.71 -31.58
CA LEU A 163 -0.88 -11.90 -32.42
C LEU A 163 0.55 -12.38 -32.69
N GLY A 164 0.85 -13.59 -32.24
CA GLY A 164 1.97 -14.41 -32.70
C GLY A 164 1.51 -15.34 -33.82
N ALA A 165 2.29 -15.47 -34.87
CA ALA A 165 2.02 -16.44 -35.93
C ALA A 165 3.33 -17.09 -36.36
N SER A 166 3.31 -18.41 -36.59
CA SER A 166 4.51 -19.16 -36.97
C SER A 166 4.26 -20.18 -38.07
N ASN A 167 5.33 -20.42 -38.83
CA ASN A 167 5.47 -21.54 -39.74
C ASN A 167 6.87 -22.14 -39.52
N PRO A 168 7.24 -23.24 -40.19
CA PRO A 168 8.56 -23.83 -40.00
C PRO A 168 9.74 -22.95 -40.47
N GLY A 169 9.48 -21.91 -41.28
CA GLY A 169 10.46 -20.87 -41.64
C GLY A 169 10.73 -19.87 -40.50
N GLY A 170 9.87 -19.82 -39.47
CA GLY A 170 10.05 -19.02 -38.25
C GLY A 170 8.73 -18.41 -37.75
N GLY A 171 8.82 -17.40 -36.89
CA GLY A 171 7.66 -16.74 -36.31
C GLY A 171 7.73 -15.22 -36.33
N CYS A 172 6.58 -14.60 -36.09
CA CYS A 172 6.45 -13.17 -35.87
C CYS A 172 5.56 -12.89 -34.66
N LEU A 173 5.56 -11.63 -34.23
CA LEU A 173 4.69 -11.09 -33.20
C LEU A 173 4.34 -9.65 -33.57
N THR A 174 3.07 -9.28 -33.45
CA THR A 174 2.61 -7.89 -33.60
C THR A 174 1.59 -7.58 -32.52
N CYS A 175 1.56 -6.34 -32.01
CA CYS A 175 0.62 -5.92 -30.97
C CYS A 175 -0.09 -4.62 -31.35
N GLN A 176 -1.34 -4.47 -30.93
CA GLN A 176 -2.15 -3.27 -31.09
C GLN A 176 -3.00 -3.03 -29.84
N ILE A 177 -3.10 -1.78 -29.40
CA ILE A 177 -4.01 -1.39 -28.32
C ILE A 177 -5.46 -1.36 -28.85
N ILE A 178 -6.35 -2.03 -28.14
CA ILE A 178 -7.80 -2.04 -28.38
C ILE A 178 -8.51 -1.42 -27.18
N THR A 179 -9.51 -0.59 -27.45
CA THR A 179 -10.33 0.06 -26.41
C THR A 179 -11.72 -0.57 -26.34
N ILE A 180 -12.15 -0.92 -25.13
CA ILE A 180 -13.49 -1.38 -24.79
C ILE A 180 -14.17 -0.27 -23.99
N SER A 181 -15.34 0.18 -24.43
CA SER A 181 -16.00 1.37 -23.89
C SER A 181 -17.54 1.28 -23.84
N THR A 182 -18.07 0.09 -24.10
CA THR A 182 -19.52 -0.16 -24.19
C THR A 182 -20.24 -0.18 -22.83
N TYR A 183 -19.54 -0.54 -21.75
CA TYR A 183 -20.17 -0.65 -20.43
C TYR A 183 -20.41 0.74 -19.84
N VAL A 184 -21.61 0.97 -19.32
CA VAL A 184 -21.94 2.25 -18.66
C VAL A 184 -21.37 2.23 -17.25
N ILE A 185 -20.70 3.32 -16.86
CA ILE A 185 -20.21 3.51 -15.48
C ILE A 185 -21.38 3.43 -14.49
N THR A 186 -21.12 2.97 -13.27
CA THR A 186 -22.10 3.04 -12.18
C THR A 186 -22.35 4.50 -11.75
N ASP A 187 -23.48 4.73 -11.08
CA ASP A 187 -23.87 6.03 -10.52
C ASP A 187 -24.03 5.80 -9.02
N ALA A 188 -23.09 6.34 -8.25
CA ALA A 188 -22.99 6.09 -6.82
C ALA A 188 -24.04 6.92 -6.06
N ALA A 189 -24.75 6.27 -5.15
CA ALA A 189 -25.71 6.96 -4.30
C ALA A 189 -25.89 6.19 -2.99
N PHE A 190 -26.20 6.91 -1.92
CA PHE A 190 -26.53 6.27 -0.65
C PHE A 190 -27.52 7.05 0.19
N SER A 191 -28.04 6.37 1.21
CA SER A 191 -28.77 6.98 2.32
C SER A 191 -28.25 6.43 3.65
N TYR A 192 -28.57 7.11 4.73
CA TYR A 192 -28.14 6.71 6.07
C TYR A 192 -29.24 6.96 7.10
N THR A 193 -29.23 6.16 8.17
CA THR A 193 -30.10 6.37 9.34
C THR A 193 -29.38 5.95 10.63
N GLY A 194 -29.70 6.60 11.75
CA GLY A 194 -29.08 6.32 13.07
C GLY A 194 -28.11 7.41 13.54
N ASP A 195 -27.84 7.43 14.85
CA ASP A 195 -26.89 8.31 15.56
C ASP A 195 -26.69 7.76 17.00
N PRO A 196 -25.47 7.45 17.47
CA PRO A 196 -24.18 7.53 16.75
C PRO A 196 -23.86 6.28 15.91
N ASP A 197 -24.64 5.21 16.08
CA ASP A 197 -24.58 4.01 15.25
C ASP A 197 -25.35 4.24 13.94
N VAL A 198 -24.62 4.50 12.85
CA VAL A 198 -25.18 4.84 11.55
C VAL A 198 -25.21 3.60 10.66
N THR A 199 -26.40 3.27 10.17
CA THR A 199 -26.58 2.28 9.11
C THR A 199 -26.58 2.97 7.77
N PHE A 200 -25.67 2.58 6.89
CA PHE A 200 -25.61 3.06 5.50
C PHE A 200 -26.29 2.07 4.57
N THR A 201 -27.02 2.60 3.59
CA THR A 201 -27.70 1.82 2.55
C THR A 201 -27.24 2.29 1.19
N ASP A 202 -26.65 1.38 0.42
CA ASP A 202 -26.32 1.57 -0.98
C ASP A 202 -27.58 1.76 -1.82
N LEU A 203 -27.59 2.85 -2.60
CA LEU A 203 -28.64 3.19 -3.57
C LEU A 203 -28.05 3.31 -4.99
N SER A 204 -26.81 2.90 -5.18
CA SER A 204 -26.09 3.04 -6.45
C SER A 204 -26.81 2.27 -7.57
N THR A 205 -26.75 2.82 -8.79
CA THR A 205 -27.43 2.24 -9.95
C THR A 205 -26.45 1.61 -10.95
N ILE A 206 -26.96 0.91 -11.97
CA ILE A 206 -26.14 0.26 -13.00
C ILE A 206 -25.27 -0.87 -12.42
N ALA A 207 -25.87 -1.65 -11.50
CA ALA A 207 -25.38 -2.94 -10.99
C ALA A 207 -23.88 -2.97 -10.59
N PRO A 208 -23.48 -2.17 -9.59
CA PRO A 208 -22.15 -2.31 -9.00
C PRO A 208 -21.99 -3.68 -8.35
N PHE A 209 -20.75 -4.16 -8.31
CA PHE A 209 -20.38 -5.43 -7.65
C PHE A 209 -19.33 -5.23 -6.54
N GLU A 210 -18.82 -4.02 -6.37
CA GLU A 210 -17.81 -3.65 -5.39
C GLU A 210 -18.13 -2.26 -4.84
N TRP A 211 -17.89 -2.08 -3.54
CA TRP A 211 -18.15 -0.86 -2.79
C TRP A 211 -16.93 -0.54 -1.93
N SER A 212 -16.66 0.75 -1.74
CA SER A 212 -15.64 1.25 -0.82
C SER A 212 -16.21 2.48 -0.12
N TRP A 213 -16.39 2.36 1.19
CA TRP A 213 -16.85 3.43 2.07
C TRP A 213 -15.65 4.07 2.78
N ASP A 214 -15.65 5.40 2.83
CA ASP A 214 -14.86 6.20 3.75
C ASP A 214 -15.83 6.94 4.66
N PHE A 215 -15.80 6.67 5.96
CA PHE A 215 -16.73 7.27 6.93
C PHE A 215 -16.29 8.68 7.39
N GLY A 216 -15.14 9.17 6.92
CA GLY A 216 -14.65 10.52 7.25
C GLY A 216 -13.99 10.64 8.63
N ASP A 217 -13.91 9.56 9.40
CA ASP A 217 -13.19 9.45 10.68
C ASP A 217 -11.91 8.60 10.59
N GLY A 218 -11.53 8.22 9.37
CA GLY A 218 -10.38 7.35 9.08
C GLY A 218 -10.70 5.85 9.07
N VAL A 219 -11.96 5.46 9.31
CA VAL A 219 -12.44 4.08 9.16
C VAL A 219 -13.09 3.88 7.79
N THR A 220 -12.90 2.69 7.21
CA THR A 220 -13.44 2.31 5.89
C THR A 220 -14.21 1.00 5.93
N SER A 221 -14.96 0.70 4.87
CA SER A 221 -15.65 -0.59 4.70
C SER A 221 -15.84 -0.97 3.23
N ASP A 222 -15.78 -2.27 2.92
CA ASP A 222 -16.08 -2.81 1.58
C ASP A 222 -17.47 -3.49 1.50
N LEU A 223 -18.26 -3.41 2.58
CA LEU A 223 -19.61 -3.96 2.59
C LEU A 223 -20.55 -3.08 1.77
N GLN A 224 -21.51 -3.69 1.07
CA GLN A 224 -22.55 -2.92 0.37
C GLN A 224 -23.35 -2.03 1.32
N ASN A 225 -23.78 -2.57 2.48
CA ASN A 225 -24.60 -1.86 3.47
C ASN A 225 -23.95 -1.97 4.86
N PRO A 226 -22.93 -1.15 5.17
CA PRO A 226 -22.24 -1.21 6.45
C PRO A 226 -23.04 -0.54 7.58
N VAL A 227 -22.70 -0.92 8.81
CA VAL A 227 -23.06 -0.18 10.03
C VAL A 227 -21.77 0.33 10.64
N HIS A 228 -21.71 1.61 10.98
CA HIS A 228 -20.54 2.27 11.56
C HIS A 228 -20.93 3.08 12.79
N SER A 229 -20.08 3.04 13.82
CA SER A 229 -20.30 3.71 15.11
C SER A 229 -19.28 4.82 15.29
N TYR A 230 -19.75 6.06 15.40
CA TYR A 230 -18.87 7.21 15.63
C TYR A 230 -18.57 7.39 17.11
N MET A 231 -17.29 7.62 17.42
CA MET A 231 -16.81 7.77 18.81
C MET A 231 -16.95 9.17 19.36
N ASP A 232 -17.04 10.19 18.50
CA ASP A 232 -17.13 11.59 18.89
C ASP A 232 -18.30 12.28 18.17
N ASN A 233 -18.83 13.33 18.79
CA ASN A 233 -19.78 14.22 18.11
C ASN A 233 -19.04 15.07 17.07
N GLY A 234 -19.64 15.26 15.89
CA GLY A 234 -18.99 15.97 14.82
C GLY A 234 -19.77 15.95 13.51
N VAL A 235 -19.20 16.61 12.51
CA VAL A 235 -19.63 16.49 11.11
C VAL A 235 -18.60 15.66 10.38
N TYR A 236 -19.05 14.59 9.73
CA TYR A 236 -18.20 13.65 9.00
C TYR A 236 -18.60 13.64 7.53
N THR A 237 -17.64 13.83 6.64
CA THR A 237 -17.85 13.70 5.19
C THR A 237 -17.73 12.23 4.82
N VAL A 238 -18.86 11.58 4.56
CA VAL A 238 -18.91 10.17 4.19
C VAL A 238 -18.90 10.04 2.68
N CYS A 239 -18.04 9.18 2.14
CA CYS A 239 -17.94 8.91 0.71
C CYS A 239 -18.21 7.43 0.41
N LEU A 240 -19.07 7.15 -0.57
CA LEU A 240 -19.27 5.84 -1.17
C LEU A 240 -18.66 5.84 -2.57
N THR A 241 -17.71 4.95 -2.82
CA THR A 241 -17.27 4.61 -4.17
C THR A 241 -17.87 3.26 -4.57
N ALA A 242 -18.67 3.24 -5.64
CA ALA A 242 -19.23 2.02 -6.21
C ALA A 242 -18.51 1.69 -7.52
N THR A 243 -18.32 0.41 -7.83
CA THR A 243 -17.62 -0.06 -9.04
C THR A 243 -18.41 -1.10 -9.80
N ASN A 244 -18.44 -0.98 -11.13
CA ASN A 244 -18.98 -1.97 -12.06
C ASN A 244 -18.02 -2.20 -13.26
N ALA A 245 -18.46 -2.98 -14.25
CA ALA A 245 -17.67 -3.26 -15.46
C ALA A 245 -17.36 -2.01 -16.32
N GLY A 246 -18.16 -0.96 -16.20
CA GLY A 246 -17.95 0.30 -16.89
C GLY A 246 -16.92 1.21 -16.23
N GLY A 247 -16.75 1.08 -14.91
CA GLY A 247 -15.83 1.87 -14.09
C GLY A 247 -16.41 2.12 -12.69
N SER A 248 -15.88 3.14 -12.03
CA SER A 248 -16.30 3.54 -10.69
C SER A 248 -16.87 4.95 -10.67
N ASP A 249 -17.75 5.20 -9.71
CA ASP A 249 -18.25 6.54 -9.38
C ASP A 249 -18.25 6.72 -7.86
N THR A 250 -18.15 7.97 -7.41
CA THR A 250 -18.05 8.32 -5.98
C THR A 250 -19.03 9.41 -5.61
N GLU A 251 -19.87 9.15 -4.62
CA GLU A 251 -20.77 10.13 -4.01
C GLU A 251 -20.34 10.41 -2.58
N CYS A 252 -20.31 11.69 -2.19
CA CYS A 252 -19.95 12.12 -0.84
C CYS A 252 -21.04 13.01 -0.23
N SER A 253 -21.36 12.79 1.05
CA SER A 253 -22.35 13.56 1.79
C SER A 253 -21.91 13.77 3.24
N ASP A 254 -22.11 14.98 3.75
CA ASP A 254 -21.84 15.30 5.15
C ASP A 254 -22.98 14.77 6.04
N ILE A 255 -22.60 14.06 7.11
CA ILE A 255 -23.52 13.62 8.16
C ILE A 255 -23.14 14.27 9.48
N THR A 256 -24.12 14.50 10.35
CA THR A 256 -23.89 15.08 11.68
C THR A 256 -24.18 14.04 12.75
N ILE A 257 -23.20 13.79 13.60
CA ILE A 257 -23.29 12.96 14.80
C ILE A 257 -23.37 13.89 16.01
N GLY A 258 -24.47 13.81 16.75
CA GLY A 258 -24.74 14.72 17.86
C GLY A 258 -25.11 14.04 19.16
N ASN A 259 -25.34 12.72 19.15
CA ASN A 259 -25.82 11.98 20.31
C ASN A 259 -24.81 10.96 20.86
N VAL A 260 -23.51 11.17 20.65
CA VAL A 260 -22.48 10.47 21.42
C VAL A 260 -22.56 10.91 22.87
N ILE A 261 -22.75 9.93 23.74
CA ILE A 261 -22.76 10.05 25.19
C ILE A 261 -21.49 9.39 25.73
N TYR A 262 -20.68 10.16 26.46
CA TYR A 262 -19.50 9.65 27.18
C TYR A 262 -19.89 9.18 28.57
N ALA A 263 -19.21 8.17 29.12
CA ALA A 263 -19.34 7.84 30.53
C ALA A 263 -18.92 9.05 31.40
N PRO A 264 -19.53 9.25 32.59
CA PRO A 264 -19.13 10.32 33.51
C PRO A 264 -17.64 10.22 33.84
N GLU A 265 -16.97 11.36 34.06
CA GLU A 265 -15.68 11.40 34.76
C GLU A 265 -16.00 11.83 36.19
N ALA A 266 -15.90 10.89 37.14
CA ALA A 266 -16.41 11.10 38.48
C ALA A 266 -15.48 12.01 39.27
N ASP A 267 -16.02 13.11 39.81
CA ASP A 267 -15.27 14.00 40.70
C ASP A 267 -16.20 14.70 41.69
N TYR A 268 -15.66 15.05 42.86
CA TYR A 268 -16.37 15.80 43.88
C TYR A 268 -15.48 16.73 44.69
N THR A 269 -16.11 17.76 45.26
CA THR A 269 -15.52 18.61 46.29
C THR A 269 -16.31 18.46 47.59
N TYR A 270 -15.72 18.86 48.71
CA TYR A 270 -16.39 18.80 50.00
C TYR A 270 -16.08 20.04 50.85
N ILE A 271 -17.01 20.36 51.76
CA ILE A 271 -16.87 21.42 52.75
C ILE A 271 -17.25 20.86 54.12
N VAL A 272 -16.37 21.03 55.09
CA VAL A 272 -16.62 20.72 56.50
C VAL A 272 -17.42 21.88 57.11
N VAL A 273 -18.66 21.64 57.52
CA VAL A 273 -19.58 22.68 58.01
C VAL A 273 -19.12 23.24 59.38
N SER A 274 -18.56 22.37 60.21
CA SER A 274 -17.94 22.70 61.49
C SER A 274 -16.88 21.64 61.82
N ASN A 275 -15.77 22.01 62.46
CA ASN A 275 -14.72 21.04 62.83
C ASN A 275 -15.31 19.83 63.55
N CYS A 276 -15.04 18.62 63.05
CA CYS A 276 -15.61 17.37 63.55
C CYS A 276 -17.15 17.32 63.50
N GLY A 277 -17.75 17.94 62.50
CA GLY A 277 -19.20 17.93 62.27
C GLY A 277 -19.55 17.54 60.83
N PRO A 278 -20.78 17.84 60.39
CA PRO A 278 -21.27 17.42 59.07
C PRO A 278 -20.38 17.91 57.92
N VAL A 279 -20.14 17.03 56.95
CA VAL A 279 -19.46 17.30 55.69
C VAL A 279 -20.50 17.37 54.58
N ALA A 280 -20.52 18.48 53.84
CA ALA A 280 -21.33 18.65 52.64
C ALA A 280 -20.50 18.35 51.40
N TYR A 281 -21.00 17.44 50.54
CA TYR A 281 -20.33 17.07 49.29
C TYR A 281 -21.01 17.77 48.12
N THR A 282 -20.22 18.14 47.11
CA THR A 282 -20.71 18.70 45.85
C THR A 282 -20.12 17.90 44.70
N ASP A 283 -21.01 17.27 43.94
CA ASP A 283 -20.69 16.62 42.67
C ASP A 283 -20.18 17.66 41.66
N ILE A 284 -19.03 17.37 41.07
CA ILE A 284 -18.44 18.14 39.96
C ILE A 284 -18.09 17.22 38.78
N SER A 285 -18.70 16.03 38.73
CA SER A 285 -18.45 15.05 37.68
C SER A 285 -18.83 15.61 36.30
N THR A 286 -18.04 15.27 35.27
CA THR A 286 -18.27 15.72 33.89
C THR A 286 -19.09 14.70 33.08
N ASN A 287 -19.32 14.96 31.79
CA ASN A 287 -20.09 14.08 30.87
C ASN A 287 -21.53 13.76 31.31
N SER A 288 -22.23 14.74 31.88
CA SER A 288 -23.67 14.69 32.18
C SER A 288 -24.08 13.45 33.01
N PRO A 289 -23.62 13.32 34.28
CA PRO A 289 -24.07 12.26 35.18
C PRO A 289 -25.59 12.33 35.40
N ALA A 290 -26.24 11.17 35.46
CA ALA A 290 -27.67 11.01 35.67
C ALA A 290 -28.01 10.17 36.93
N SER A 291 -27.03 9.51 37.52
CA SER A 291 -27.16 8.78 38.80
C SER A 291 -25.90 8.90 39.64
N TRP A 292 -26.07 8.91 40.97
CA TRP A 292 -24.99 9.01 41.94
C TRP A 292 -25.14 7.89 42.98
N LEU A 293 -24.01 7.33 43.40
CA LEU A 293 -23.92 6.47 44.57
C LEU A 293 -22.67 6.84 45.36
N TRP A 294 -22.91 7.34 46.57
CA TRP A 294 -21.88 7.65 47.55
C TRP A 294 -21.72 6.49 48.51
N THR A 295 -20.48 6.12 48.81
CA THR A 295 -20.15 5.20 49.90
C THR A 295 -19.19 5.87 50.87
N PHE A 296 -19.54 5.86 52.15
CA PHE A 296 -18.76 6.44 53.22
C PHE A 296 -18.00 5.35 53.99
N ALA A 297 -16.86 5.70 54.60
CA ALA A 297 -16.01 4.77 55.35
C ALA A 297 -16.74 3.99 56.46
N ASP A 298 -17.78 4.58 57.04
CA ASP A 298 -18.62 3.98 58.08
C ASP A 298 -19.72 3.04 57.55
N GLY A 299 -19.71 2.77 56.24
CA GLY A 299 -20.61 1.84 55.56
C GLY A 299 -21.98 2.44 55.20
N PHE A 300 -22.23 3.71 55.48
CA PHE A 300 -23.43 4.39 54.98
C PHE A 300 -23.31 4.71 53.48
N THR A 301 -24.47 4.92 52.84
CA THR A 301 -24.55 5.26 51.42
C THR A 301 -25.56 6.36 51.15
N SER A 302 -25.41 7.09 50.04
CA SER A 302 -26.38 8.06 49.55
C SER A 302 -26.53 7.99 48.04
N THR A 303 -27.72 8.32 47.53
CA THR A 303 -27.99 8.46 46.08
C THR A 303 -28.35 9.89 45.68
N GLU A 304 -28.21 10.85 46.61
CA GLU A 304 -28.39 12.26 46.31
C GLU A 304 -27.20 12.79 45.49
N GLN A 305 -27.43 13.77 44.61
CA GLN A 305 -26.34 14.39 43.87
C GLN A 305 -25.33 15.08 44.81
N ASN A 306 -25.84 15.79 45.83
CA ASN A 306 -25.02 16.58 46.77
C ASN A 306 -25.42 16.24 48.22
N PRO A 307 -24.98 15.09 48.76
CA PRO A 307 -25.37 14.68 50.11
C PRO A 307 -24.61 15.45 51.19
N THR A 308 -25.12 15.35 52.41
CA THR A 308 -24.38 15.69 53.64
C THR A 308 -24.20 14.43 54.48
N HIS A 309 -23.02 14.22 55.06
CA HIS A 309 -22.74 13.09 55.95
C HIS A 309 -21.95 13.55 57.17
N GLU A 310 -22.17 12.92 58.32
CA GLU A 310 -21.48 13.23 59.57
C GLU A 310 -20.84 11.95 60.10
N PHE A 311 -19.51 11.97 60.23
CA PHE A 311 -18.73 10.84 60.74
C PHE A 311 -18.65 10.87 62.27
N THR A 312 -18.36 9.72 62.87
CA THR A 312 -18.01 9.61 64.29
C THR A 312 -16.49 9.72 64.47
N GLU A 313 -16.03 9.98 65.69
CA GLU A 313 -14.60 10.09 66.05
C GLU A 313 -13.76 8.84 65.69
N GLU A 314 -14.40 7.71 65.36
CA GLU A 314 -13.73 6.49 64.90
C GLU A 314 -13.06 6.64 63.52
N TYR A 315 -13.51 7.59 62.68
CA TYR A 315 -13.08 7.75 61.29
C TYR A 315 -12.26 9.04 61.05
N ILE A 316 -11.55 9.54 62.07
CA ILE A 316 -10.79 10.80 61.97
C ILE A 316 -9.62 10.70 60.97
N GLU A 317 -8.95 9.54 60.88
CA GLU A 317 -7.73 9.37 60.07
C GLU A 317 -7.99 8.65 58.72
N ASP A 318 -9.16 8.06 58.53
CA ASP A 318 -9.46 7.15 57.42
C ASP A 318 -10.87 7.31 56.83
N ALA A 319 -11.45 8.53 56.91
CA ALA A 319 -12.70 8.87 56.25
C ALA A 319 -12.57 8.86 54.71
N GLU A 320 -12.50 7.67 54.13
CA GLU A 320 -12.60 7.46 52.69
C GLU A 320 -14.05 7.64 52.24
N VAL A 321 -14.21 8.44 51.19
CA VAL A 321 -15.50 8.69 50.55
C VAL A 321 -15.36 8.42 49.07
N CYS A 322 -16.20 7.52 48.57
CA CYS A 322 -16.28 7.24 47.14
C CYS A 322 -17.57 7.80 46.54
N LEU A 323 -17.46 8.34 45.33
CA LEU A 323 -18.57 8.69 44.47
C LEU A 323 -18.50 7.83 43.21
N ILE A 324 -19.59 7.14 42.91
CA ILE A 324 -19.86 6.51 41.62
C ILE A 324 -20.85 7.40 40.88
N ALA A 325 -20.41 8.01 39.77
CA ALA A 325 -21.27 8.79 38.88
C ALA A 325 -21.59 7.97 37.63
N GLY A 326 -22.88 7.87 37.28
CA GLY A 326 -23.36 7.02 36.17
C GLY A 326 -24.27 7.77 35.20
N ASN A 327 -24.26 7.36 33.94
CA ASN A 327 -25.23 7.75 32.91
C ASN A 327 -25.50 6.57 31.96
N ALA A 328 -26.19 6.81 30.84
CA ALA A 328 -26.53 5.77 29.87
C ALA A 328 -25.31 5.12 29.17
N ALA A 329 -24.17 5.81 29.12
CA ALA A 329 -22.94 5.31 28.51
C ALA A 329 -22.06 4.50 29.47
N GLY A 330 -22.26 4.63 30.78
CA GLY A 330 -21.51 3.89 31.79
C GLY A 330 -21.41 4.63 33.11
N SER A 331 -20.41 4.28 33.90
CA SER A 331 -20.12 4.91 35.19
C SER A 331 -18.63 5.00 35.44
N ASP A 332 -18.23 5.99 36.23
CA ASP A 332 -16.88 6.13 36.76
C ASP A 332 -16.91 6.28 38.28
N THR A 333 -15.78 6.00 38.93
CA THR A 333 -15.67 6.00 40.39
C THR A 333 -14.43 6.75 40.84
N ILE A 334 -14.62 7.65 41.81
CA ILE A 334 -13.54 8.34 42.49
C ILE A 334 -13.65 8.12 44.00
N CYS A 335 -12.53 7.85 44.67
CA CYS A 335 -12.43 7.78 46.12
C CYS A 335 -11.40 8.80 46.60
N LYS A 336 -11.72 9.54 47.68
CA LYS A 336 -10.78 10.45 48.34
C LYS A 336 -10.88 10.23 49.85
N ILE A 337 -9.74 10.26 50.53
CA ILE A 337 -9.69 10.40 51.99
C ILE A 337 -9.89 11.88 52.30
N ILE A 338 -10.85 12.19 53.18
CA ILE A 338 -11.19 13.57 53.53
C ILE A 338 -10.69 13.93 54.93
N ASP A 339 -10.30 15.19 55.11
CA ASP A 339 -9.95 15.74 56.42
C ASP A 339 -11.16 16.53 56.95
N TRP A 340 -11.93 15.90 57.84
CA TRP A 340 -13.19 16.44 58.36
C TRP A 340 -13.14 16.84 59.84
N CYS A 341 -12.10 16.39 60.56
CA CYS A 341 -11.91 16.63 61.97
C CYS A 341 -10.43 16.87 62.26
N ALA A 342 -10.07 18.11 62.54
CA ALA A 342 -8.75 18.43 63.06
C ALA A 342 -8.73 18.17 64.56
N ASP A 343 -8.12 17.06 64.97
CA ASP A 343 -7.91 16.76 66.38
C ASP A 343 -6.94 17.77 67.01
N ALA A 344 -7.29 18.30 68.19
CA ALA A 344 -6.40 19.17 68.98
C ALA A 344 -5.24 18.39 69.64
N ILE A 345 -5.05 17.12 69.28
CA ILE A 345 -3.95 16.26 69.71
C ILE A 345 -3.36 15.55 68.49
N GLN A 346 -2.84 16.31 67.53
CA GLN A 346 -1.75 15.76 66.73
C GLN A 346 -0.54 15.63 67.66
N SER A 347 -0.08 14.40 67.87
CA SER A 347 1.25 14.14 68.42
C SER A 347 2.25 15.01 67.68
N GLU A 348 3.19 15.61 68.41
CA GLU A 348 4.24 16.51 67.90
C GLU A 348 5.17 15.89 66.81
N SER A 349 4.83 14.73 66.23
CA SER A 349 5.60 14.06 65.20
C SER A 349 5.32 14.53 63.77
N ASP A 350 4.26 15.29 63.48
CA ASP A 350 3.97 15.74 62.10
C ASP A 350 3.79 17.26 61.91
N LEU A 351 4.21 18.08 62.88
CA LEU A 351 4.15 19.54 62.78
C LEU A 351 5.53 20.24 62.59
N ARG A 352 5.79 20.51 61.31
CA ARG A 352 6.19 21.82 60.73
C ARG A 352 7.64 22.30 60.90
N VAL A 353 8.50 21.78 60.03
CA VAL A 353 9.61 22.58 59.50
C VAL A 353 9.09 23.45 58.34
N SER A 354 9.02 24.76 58.54
CA SER A 354 8.68 25.74 57.51
C SER A 354 9.95 26.23 56.81
N VAL A 355 9.85 26.42 55.49
CA VAL A 355 10.92 27.01 54.68
C VAL A 355 10.33 28.23 53.99
N PHE A 356 10.90 29.40 54.28
CA PHE A 356 10.43 30.66 53.70
C PHE A 356 11.59 31.65 53.47
N PRO A 357 11.52 32.49 52.43
CA PRO A 357 10.51 32.46 51.38
C PRO A 357 10.63 31.20 50.50
N ASN A 358 9.53 30.76 49.89
CA ASN A 358 9.52 29.69 48.88
C ASN A 358 8.37 30.00 47.91
N PRO A 359 8.65 30.53 46.69
CA PRO A 359 9.96 30.62 46.04
C PRO A 359 10.97 31.58 46.72
N ALA A 360 12.27 31.35 46.51
CA ALA A 360 13.36 32.09 47.15
C ALA A 360 14.35 32.66 46.14
N ASP A 361 14.85 33.87 46.40
CA ASP A 361 15.88 34.52 45.56
C ASP A 361 17.28 34.29 46.14
N ASP A 362 17.61 35.04 47.20
CA ASP A 362 18.97 35.11 47.75
C ASP A 362 19.21 34.15 48.92
N HIS A 363 18.17 33.79 49.68
CA HIS A 363 18.28 32.95 50.87
C HIS A 363 16.94 32.32 51.24
N ILE A 364 17.01 31.22 51.98
CA ILE A 364 15.86 30.65 52.70
C ILE A 364 16.12 30.63 54.20
N THR A 365 15.03 30.70 54.95
CA THR A 365 14.99 30.47 56.38
C THR A 365 14.20 29.21 56.65
N VAL A 366 14.84 28.27 57.33
CA VAL A 366 14.23 27.02 57.79
C VAL A 366 13.93 27.16 59.28
N GLN A 367 12.66 27.07 59.65
CA GLN A 367 12.21 27.23 61.03
C GLN A 367 11.39 26.01 61.45
N GLY A 368 11.71 25.45 62.61
CA GLY A 368 10.97 24.33 63.19
C GLY A 368 11.59 23.91 64.52
N PRO A 369 10.93 23.04 65.29
CA PRO A 369 11.61 22.36 66.37
C PRO A 369 12.64 21.40 65.75
N PHE A 370 13.93 21.72 65.90
CA PHE A 370 15.01 20.82 65.51
C PHE A 370 15.48 20.05 66.76
N PRO A 371 15.21 18.74 66.87
CA PRO A 371 15.63 17.93 68.02
C PRO A 371 17.13 17.56 67.97
N PHE A 372 17.94 18.29 67.17
CA PHE A 372 19.31 17.92 66.83
C PHE A 372 20.35 18.60 67.71
N SER A 373 21.37 17.85 68.14
CA SER A 373 22.54 18.44 68.83
C SER A 373 23.56 19.02 67.84
N ALA A 374 23.66 18.40 66.67
CA ALA A 374 24.35 18.87 65.48
C ALA A 374 23.52 18.51 64.22
N TYR A 375 23.68 19.26 63.13
CA TYR A 375 22.94 19.02 61.90
C TYR A 375 23.75 19.32 60.64
N THR A 376 23.39 18.63 59.56
CA THR A 376 23.85 18.90 58.19
C THR A 376 22.65 19.29 57.33
N CYS A 377 22.72 20.44 56.66
CA CYS A 377 21.77 20.83 55.63
C CYS A 377 22.39 20.54 54.26
N GLU A 378 21.67 19.83 53.40
CA GLU A 378 22.10 19.49 52.06
C GLU A 378 21.03 19.91 51.06
N LEU A 379 21.44 20.45 49.92
CA LEU A 379 20.53 20.80 48.84
C LEU A 379 20.83 19.94 47.61
N PHE A 380 19.80 19.34 47.03
CA PHE A 380 19.92 18.48 45.85
C PHE A 380 19.09 19.03 44.70
N SER A 381 19.62 19.00 43.48
CA SER A 381 18.83 19.22 42.27
C SER A 381 17.84 18.08 42.04
N VAL A 382 16.82 18.29 41.19
CA VAL A 382 15.88 17.23 40.77
C VAL A 382 16.56 16.01 40.12
N ASN A 383 17.79 16.16 39.63
CA ASN A 383 18.59 15.08 39.06
C ASN A 383 19.42 14.32 40.12
N GLY A 384 19.26 14.66 41.41
CA GLY A 384 19.97 14.03 42.52
C GLY A 384 21.39 14.54 42.76
N GLU A 385 21.84 15.59 42.06
CA GLU A 385 23.15 16.20 42.28
C GLU A 385 23.10 17.11 43.52
N LYS A 386 24.03 16.88 44.47
CA LYS A 386 24.17 17.73 45.67
C LYS A 386 24.86 19.04 45.31
N VAL A 387 24.18 20.16 45.51
CA VAL A 387 24.64 21.50 45.12
C VAL A 387 25.08 22.37 46.31
N LEU A 388 24.68 22.03 47.54
CA LEU A 388 25.08 22.75 48.75
C LEU A 388 25.16 21.79 49.94
N THR A 389 26.12 22.03 50.83
CA THR A 389 26.22 21.39 52.15
C THR A 389 26.62 22.42 53.20
N LEU A 390 25.89 22.46 54.30
CA LEU A 390 26.15 23.32 55.46
C LEU A 390 26.11 22.47 56.74
N PHE A 391 27.13 22.57 57.58
CA PHE A 391 27.23 21.81 58.82
C PHE A 391 27.27 22.72 60.04
N SER A 392 26.59 22.32 61.12
CA SER A 392 26.59 23.01 62.41
C SER A 392 26.70 22.02 63.57
N GLU A 393 27.64 22.29 64.49
CA GLU A 393 27.80 21.57 65.76
C GLU A 393 26.99 22.18 66.91
N LYS A 394 26.10 23.14 66.61
CA LYS A 394 25.26 23.80 67.61
C LYS A 394 23.79 23.67 67.23
N PRO A 395 22.90 23.43 68.21
CA PRO A 395 21.47 23.46 67.97
C PRO A 395 21.03 24.88 67.58
N ALA A 396 20.15 24.97 66.59
CA ALA A 396 19.53 26.22 66.18
C ALA A 396 18.03 25.97 66.01
N GLN A 397 17.18 26.92 66.41
CA GLN A 397 15.74 26.88 66.14
C GLN A 397 15.39 27.48 64.76
N THR A 398 16.39 28.06 64.10
CA THR A 398 16.26 28.72 62.80
C THR A 398 17.58 28.59 62.04
N ILE A 399 17.50 28.13 60.80
CA ILE A 399 18.66 27.91 59.91
C ILE A 399 18.50 28.82 58.71
N SER A 400 19.46 29.70 58.45
CA SER A 400 19.49 30.52 57.24
C SER A 400 20.48 29.93 56.24
N ILE A 401 20.03 29.73 55.00
CA ILE A 401 20.83 29.16 53.91
C ILE A 401 20.92 30.19 52.79
N ASP A 402 22.15 30.58 52.43
CA ASP A 402 22.44 31.49 51.32
C ASP A 402 22.37 30.72 49.99
N LEU A 403 21.63 31.27 49.03
CA LEU A 403 21.34 30.67 47.73
C LEU A 403 21.92 31.48 46.56
N LYS A 404 22.64 32.58 46.78
CA LYS A 404 23.12 33.51 45.74
C LYS A 404 23.97 32.91 44.62
N GLN A 405 24.56 31.73 44.85
CA GLN A 405 25.40 31.03 43.88
C GLN A 405 24.72 29.79 43.29
N ILE A 406 23.47 29.52 43.69
CA ILE A 406 22.66 28.40 43.22
C ILE A 406 21.81 28.89 42.04
N LYS A 407 21.73 28.11 40.97
CA LYS A 407 20.92 28.46 39.79
C LYS A 407 19.44 28.34 40.10
N SER A 408 18.61 29.10 39.41
CA SER A 408 17.16 28.95 39.49
C SER A 408 16.69 27.55 39.08
N GLY A 409 15.64 27.06 39.75
CA GLY A 409 15.12 25.72 39.57
C GLY A 409 14.48 25.11 40.82
N TYR A 410 14.06 23.85 40.69
CA TYR A 410 13.50 23.07 41.79
C TYR A 410 14.59 22.26 42.49
N TYR A 411 14.58 22.27 43.82
CA TYR A 411 15.55 21.58 44.65
C TYR A 411 14.89 20.87 45.83
N ILE A 412 15.57 19.85 46.35
CA ILE A 412 15.21 19.14 47.57
C ILE A 412 16.20 19.55 48.66
N LEU A 413 15.72 20.24 49.68
CA LEU A 413 16.46 20.51 50.91
C LEU A 413 16.33 19.31 51.84
N GLN A 414 17.45 18.77 52.30
CA GLN A 414 17.53 17.77 53.37
C GLN A 414 18.21 18.35 54.61
N ILE A 415 17.67 18.08 55.79
CA ILE A 415 18.29 18.43 57.07
C ILE A 415 18.45 17.14 57.86
N ILE A 416 19.70 16.77 58.13
CA ILE A 416 20.07 15.48 58.71
C ILE A 416 20.70 15.76 60.08
N GLY A 417 20.07 15.22 61.13
CA GLY A 417 20.61 15.23 62.50
C GLY A 417 21.06 13.85 62.96
N ASP A 418 21.35 13.71 64.25
CA ASP A 418 21.96 12.51 64.84
C ASP A 418 21.12 11.23 64.64
N ASN A 419 19.78 11.31 64.66
CA ASN A 419 18.86 10.17 64.54
C ASN A 419 17.65 10.41 63.62
N ASP A 420 17.54 11.59 63.00
CA ASP A 420 16.36 12.01 62.26
C ASP A 420 16.75 12.85 61.04
N HIS A 421 15.91 12.84 60.01
CA HIS A 421 16.11 13.68 58.83
C HIS A 421 14.79 14.26 58.32
N PHE A 422 14.86 15.48 57.78
CA PHE A 422 13.76 16.20 57.18
C PHE A 422 14.06 16.47 55.71
N SER A 423 13.04 16.41 54.84
CA SER A 423 13.17 16.78 53.43
C SER A 423 12.05 17.72 52.98
N LYS A 424 12.36 18.74 52.17
CA LYS A 424 11.36 19.66 51.59
C LYS A 424 11.76 20.14 50.20
N GLY A 425 10.78 20.20 49.30
CA GLY A 425 10.93 20.86 48.01
C GLY A 425 10.97 22.39 48.16
N ILE A 426 11.94 23.02 47.50
CA ILE A 426 12.08 24.48 47.42
C ILE A 426 12.23 24.91 45.96
N VAL A 427 11.77 26.11 45.67
CA VAL A 427 11.91 26.77 44.37
C VAL A 427 12.87 27.95 44.53
N ILE A 428 13.87 28.03 43.65
CA ILE A 428 14.80 29.17 43.57
C ILE A 428 14.52 29.91 42.25
N GLU A 429 14.26 31.21 42.31
CA GLU A 429 13.93 32.06 41.16
C GLU A 429 15.13 32.78 40.54
#